data_AF-A0A1F3SEG7-F1
#
_entry.id   AF-A0A1F3SEG7-F1
#
_cell.length_a   1.000
_cell.length_b   1.000
_cell.length_c   1.000
_cell.angle_alpha   90.00
_cell.angle_beta   90.00
_cell.angle_gamma   90.00
#
_symmetry.space_group_name_H-M   'P 1'
#
loop_
_entity.id
_entity.type
_entity.pdbx_description
1 polymer ?
#
loop_
_entity_poly.entity_id
_entity_poly.type
_entity_poly.pdbx_seq_one_letter_code
_entity_poly.pdbx_strand_id
1 'polypeptide(L)'
;MRSILVLLALCLSLASFNSNARSIISSQSADFYRIDYTSAMGENFVNGTVSLDYVNNKIKVFLIGENNCPRGAYCFRGPTIENLVAPMVSRERLGCGQNVYKAEKNDLAVDGYDVSITVSDMTHLVCRIRPMAATIVEITKKYFDRVKGEEVVRQGRLFAHPLHVDAPMIP
;
A
#
# COMPACT_ATOMS: atom_id res chain seq x y z
N MET A 1 -8.31 46.70 -42.79
CA MET A 1 -8.43 45.24 -43.03
C MET A 1 -7.26 44.40 -42.52
N ARG A 2 -6.22 44.96 -41.86
CA ARG A 2 -5.11 44.17 -41.28
C ARG A 2 -5.36 43.67 -39.84
N SER A 3 -6.27 44.31 -39.10
CA SER A 3 -6.51 44.02 -37.67
C SER A 3 -7.40 42.80 -37.41
N ILE A 4 -8.23 42.39 -38.39
CA ILE A 4 -9.14 41.24 -38.24
C ILE A 4 -8.38 39.91 -38.39
N LEU A 5 -7.31 39.90 -39.18
CA LEU A 5 -6.46 38.72 -39.41
C LEU A 5 -5.63 38.34 -38.16
N VAL A 6 -5.29 39.31 -37.30
CA VAL A 6 -4.53 39.05 -36.07
C VAL A 6 -5.41 38.43 -34.98
N LEU A 7 -6.70 38.79 -34.92
CA LEU A 7 -7.64 38.22 -33.95
C LEU A 7 -7.98 36.75 -34.24
N LEU A 8 -8.11 36.36 -35.51
CA LEU A 8 -8.34 34.95 -35.87
C LEU A 8 -7.13 34.06 -35.55
N ALA A 9 -5.90 34.58 -35.68
CA ALA A 9 -4.69 33.83 -35.36
C ALA A 9 -4.52 33.62 -33.84
N LEU A 10 -5.03 34.53 -33.00
CA LEU A 10 -4.96 34.38 -31.54
C LEU A 10 -5.99 33.38 -30.98
N CYS A 11 -7.13 33.19 -31.66
CA CYS A 11 -8.14 32.23 -31.22
C CYS A 11 -7.78 30.77 -31.55
N LEU A 12 -7.01 30.52 -32.62
CA LEU A 12 -6.60 29.15 -32.98
C LEU A 12 -5.46 28.59 -32.13
N SER A 13 -4.70 29.42 -31.41
CA SER A 13 -3.61 28.95 -30.53
C SER A 13 -4.09 28.50 -29.14
N LEU A 14 -5.30 28.89 -28.71
CA LEU A 14 -5.91 28.46 -27.45
C LEU A 14 -6.59 27.08 -27.54
N ALA A 15 -6.85 26.58 -28.75
CA ALA A 15 -7.45 25.26 -28.97
C ALA A 15 -6.42 24.10 -28.94
N SER A 16 -5.13 24.42 -28.81
CA SER A 16 -4.03 23.45 -28.88
C SER A 16 -3.52 22.97 -27.51
N PHE A 17 -4.28 23.18 -26.44
CA PHE A 17 -4.10 22.37 -25.23
C PHE A 17 -4.62 20.96 -25.54
N ASN A 18 -3.81 20.22 -26.30
CA ASN A 18 -3.89 18.79 -26.47
C ASN A 18 -4.00 18.17 -25.09
N SER A 19 -5.22 17.73 -24.79
CA SER A 19 -5.62 16.83 -23.74
C SER A 19 -4.89 15.49 -23.92
N ASN A 20 -3.59 15.49 -23.64
CA ASN A 20 -2.93 14.29 -23.17
C ASN A 20 -3.44 14.03 -21.75
N ALA A 21 -4.69 13.61 -21.64
CA ALA A 21 -5.24 12.99 -20.45
C ALA A 21 -4.49 11.67 -20.27
N ARG A 22 -3.25 11.74 -19.77
CA ARG A 22 -2.59 10.58 -19.17
C ARG A 22 -3.50 10.18 -18.03
N SER A 23 -4.07 8.98 -18.11
CA SER A 23 -4.73 8.35 -16.98
C SER A 23 -3.74 8.38 -15.81
N ILE A 24 -3.98 9.25 -14.83
CA ILE A 24 -3.22 9.29 -13.59
C ILE A 24 -3.78 8.12 -12.80
N ILE A 25 -3.01 7.04 -12.69
CA ILE A 25 -3.33 5.97 -11.74
C ILE A 25 -3.29 6.62 -10.35
N SER A 26 -4.46 6.81 -9.75
CA SER A 26 -4.59 7.43 -8.43
C SER A 26 -4.25 6.45 -7.32
N SER A 27 -4.65 5.19 -7.50
CA SER A 27 -4.41 4.14 -6.54
C SER A 27 -4.44 2.74 -7.18
N GLN A 28 -3.83 1.81 -6.48
CA GLN A 28 -3.87 0.38 -6.80
C GLN A 28 -4.09 -0.42 -5.52
N SER A 29 -4.75 -1.57 -5.62
CA SER A 29 -4.94 -2.45 -4.48
C SER A 29 -4.78 -3.93 -4.82
N ALA A 30 -4.59 -4.75 -3.79
CA ALA A 30 -4.56 -6.21 -3.90
C ALA A 30 -5.03 -6.86 -2.59
N ASP A 31 -5.86 -7.88 -2.71
CA ASP A 31 -6.31 -8.68 -1.57
C ASP A 31 -5.33 -9.80 -1.23
N PHE A 32 -5.18 -10.08 0.07
CA PHE A 32 -4.35 -11.17 0.56
C PHE A 32 -5.07 -12.51 0.39
N TYR A 33 -4.38 -13.51 -0.17
CA TYR A 33 -4.89 -14.88 -0.26
C TYR A 33 -4.11 -15.87 0.59
N ARG A 34 -2.91 -15.49 1.06
CA ARG A 34 -2.15 -16.25 2.04
C ARG A 34 -1.44 -15.29 2.97
N ILE A 35 -1.54 -15.58 4.25
CA ILE A 35 -0.87 -14.78 5.26
C ILE A 35 -0.03 -15.69 6.15
N ASP A 36 1.29 -15.61 5.97
CA ASP A 36 2.23 -16.48 6.67
C ASP A 36 2.59 -15.83 8.02
N TYR A 37 1.75 -16.12 9.01
CA TYR A 37 1.87 -15.63 10.38
C TYR A 37 2.58 -16.64 11.25
N THR A 38 3.87 -16.88 11.03
CA THR A 38 4.67 -17.45 12.11
C THR A 38 5.01 -16.34 13.10
N SER A 39 4.22 -16.28 14.20
CA SER A 39 4.42 -15.57 15.48
C SER A 39 4.64 -14.05 15.52
N ALA A 40 4.91 -13.39 14.40
CA ALA A 40 5.66 -12.13 14.45
C ALA A 40 4.82 -10.85 14.31
N MET A 41 3.48 -10.92 14.19
CA MET A 41 2.58 -9.78 14.46
C MET A 41 1.75 -9.94 15.74
N GLY A 42 1.71 -11.15 16.31
CA GLY A 42 1.02 -11.51 17.55
C GLY A 42 -0.51 -11.61 17.47
N GLU A 43 -1.07 -11.59 16.27
CA GLU A 43 -2.49 -11.84 16.01
C GLU A 43 -2.66 -12.74 14.77
N ASN A 44 -3.73 -13.53 14.74
CA ASN A 44 -4.12 -14.33 13.57
C ASN A 44 -5.02 -13.47 12.68
N PHE A 45 -4.55 -13.06 11.51
CA PHE A 45 -5.41 -12.45 10.50
C PHE A 45 -5.78 -13.45 9.40
N VAL A 46 -7.01 -13.36 8.92
CA VAL A 46 -7.57 -14.24 7.89
C VAL A 46 -7.71 -13.57 6.54
N ASN A 47 -7.79 -12.24 6.52
CA ASN A 47 -8.02 -11.49 5.31
C ASN A 47 -7.42 -10.09 5.43
N GLY A 48 -7.36 -9.38 4.31
CA GLY A 48 -6.97 -7.99 4.26
C GLY A 48 -6.64 -7.54 2.84
N THR A 49 -6.26 -6.28 2.72
CA THR A 49 -5.96 -5.63 1.45
C THR A 49 -4.75 -4.73 1.64
N VAL A 50 -3.88 -4.67 0.64
CA VAL A 50 -2.85 -3.63 0.51
C VAL A 50 -3.30 -2.63 -0.56
N SER A 51 -3.11 -1.35 -0.30
CA SER A 51 -3.41 -0.27 -1.24
C SER A 51 -2.24 0.71 -1.34
N LEU A 52 -1.86 1.04 -2.58
CA LEU A 52 -0.90 2.08 -2.91
C LEU A 52 -1.70 3.33 -3.31
N ASP A 53 -1.59 4.40 -2.52
CA ASP A 53 -2.24 5.67 -2.78
C ASP A 53 -1.19 6.65 -3.34
N TYR A 54 -1.19 6.83 -4.65
CA TYR A 54 -0.18 7.61 -5.36
C TYR A 54 -0.42 9.12 -5.25
N VAL A 55 -1.65 9.54 -5.01
CA VAL A 55 -2.02 10.95 -4.82
C VAL A 55 -1.54 11.43 -3.46
N ASN A 56 -1.81 10.66 -2.41
CA ASN A 56 -1.41 11.00 -1.04
C ASN A 56 -0.03 10.47 -0.66
N ASN A 57 0.65 9.80 -1.59
CA ASN A 57 1.96 9.16 -1.41
C ASN A 57 2.03 8.29 -0.14
N LYS A 58 1.10 7.34 -0.01
CA LYS A 58 0.96 6.46 1.17
C LYS A 58 0.75 5.01 0.76
N ILE A 59 1.17 4.09 1.61
CA ILE A 59 0.79 2.68 1.57
C ILE A 59 -0.17 2.42 2.73
N LYS A 60 -1.29 1.77 2.42
CA LYS A 60 -2.30 1.35 3.39
C LYS A 60 -2.35 -0.17 3.40
N VAL A 61 -2.27 -0.77 4.58
CA VAL A 61 -2.49 -2.21 4.77
C VAL A 61 -3.62 -2.38 5.77
N PHE A 62 -4.69 -3.00 5.31
CA PHE A 62 -5.86 -3.32 6.12
C PHE A 62 -5.87 -4.83 6.38
N LEU A 63 -5.98 -5.23 7.64
CA LEU A 63 -5.98 -6.62 8.06
C LEU A 63 -7.22 -6.91 8.93
N ILE A 64 -7.80 -8.09 8.71
CA ILE A 64 -8.97 -8.60 9.43
C ILE A 64 -8.58 -9.89 10.16
N GLY A 65 -8.64 -9.81 11.49
CA GLY A 65 -8.35 -10.85 12.47
C GLY A 65 -9.39 -11.95 12.51
N GLU A 66 -9.01 -13.14 13.00
CA GLU A 66 -9.97 -14.15 13.43
C GLU A 66 -10.82 -13.63 14.59
N ASN A 67 -12.08 -14.08 14.62
CA ASN A 67 -12.92 -13.84 15.78
C ASN A 67 -12.56 -14.84 16.88
N ASN A 68 -11.62 -14.46 17.75
CA ASN A 68 -11.07 -15.32 18.80
C ASN A 68 -11.94 -15.41 20.06
N CYS A 69 -13.25 -15.15 19.99
CA CYS A 69 -14.11 -15.26 21.16
C CYS A 69 -14.27 -16.73 21.60
N PRO A 70 -13.82 -17.11 22.82
CA PRO A 70 -13.96 -18.46 23.33
C PRO A 70 -15.43 -18.88 23.38
N ARG A 71 -15.70 -20.17 23.14
CA ARG A 71 -17.07 -20.70 23.29
C ARG A 71 -17.57 -20.46 24.72
N GLY A 72 -18.72 -19.78 24.85
CA GLY A 72 -19.37 -19.50 26.14
C GLY A 72 -18.98 -18.16 26.78
N ALA A 73 -18.09 -17.37 26.18
CA ALA A 73 -17.78 -16.03 26.65
C ALA A 73 -18.71 -14.97 26.03
N TYR A 74 -19.09 -13.96 26.82
CA TYR A 74 -19.77 -12.76 26.34
C TYR A 74 -18.74 -11.72 25.91
N CYS A 75 -18.12 -11.92 24.75
CA CYS A 75 -17.22 -10.92 24.14
C CYS A 75 -18.03 -9.94 23.28
N PHE A 76 -17.61 -8.67 23.22
CA PHE A 76 -18.05 -7.76 22.17
C PHE A 76 -17.54 -8.33 20.82
N ARG A 77 -18.42 -9.01 20.08
CA ARG A 77 -18.09 -9.75 18.85
C ARG A 77 -17.64 -8.79 17.74
N GLY A 78 -16.34 -8.69 17.54
CA GLY A 78 -15.76 -8.07 16.36
C GLY A 78 -14.47 -8.80 15.98
N PRO A 79 -14.17 -8.97 14.67
CA PRO A 79 -12.82 -9.35 14.27
C PRO A 79 -11.85 -8.27 14.73
N THR A 80 -10.61 -8.64 15.06
CA THR A 80 -9.59 -7.60 15.23
C THR A 80 -9.38 -6.92 13.89
N ILE A 81 -9.35 -5.60 13.86
CA ILE A 81 -9.11 -4.85 12.64
C ILE A 81 -7.86 -4.03 12.84
N GLU A 82 -6.91 -4.20 11.94
CA GLU A 82 -5.68 -3.43 11.94
C GLU A 82 -5.57 -2.64 10.63
N ASN A 83 -5.35 -1.32 10.75
CA ASN A 83 -5.19 -0.42 9.62
C ASN A 83 -3.85 0.32 9.74
N LEU A 84 -2.86 -0.13 8.97
CA LEU A 84 -1.53 0.44 8.94
C LEU A 84 -1.43 1.41 7.76
N VAL A 85 -1.18 2.68 8.05
CA VAL A 85 -1.03 3.72 7.02
C VAL A 85 0.32 4.39 7.22
N ALA A 86 1.22 4.28 6.25
CA ALA A 86 2.55 4.88 6.29
C ALA A 86 2.83 5.70 5.01
N PRO A 87 3.51 6.85 5.11
CA PRO A 87 3.95 7.62 3.94
C PRO A 87 5.01 6.84 3.15
N MET A 88 4.87 6.83 1.83
CA MET A 88 5.79 6.18 0.92
C MET A 88 7.09 6.99 0.84
N VAL A 89 8.20 6.35 1.18
CA VAL A 89 9.54 6.94 1.20
C VAL A 89 10.30 6.67 -0.10
N SER A 90 10.05 5.54 -0.76
CA SER A 90 10.66 5.25 -2.06
C SER A 90 9.78 4.40 -2.96
N ARG A 91 10.02 4.55 -4.27
CA ARG A 91 9.47 3.74 -5.35
C ARG A 91 10.59 3.42 -6.32
N GLU A 92 10.89 2.15 -6.46
CA GLU A 92 12.00 1.67 -7.27
C GLU A 92 11.50 0.60 -8.23
N ARG A 93 12.00 0.63 -9.46
CA ARG A 93 11.87 -0.47 -10.39
C ARG A 93 13.20 -1.19 -10.45
N LEU A 94 13.25 -2.38 -9.87
CA LEU A 94 14.45 -3.21 -9.88
C LEU A 94 14.63 -3.87 -11.25
N GLY A 95 15.78 -4.53 -11.43
CA GLY A 95 16.03 -5.38 -12.58
C GLY A 95 14.87 -6.37 -12.79
N CYS A 96 14.67 -6.79 -14.04
CA CYS A 96 13.61 -7.73 -14.42
C CYS A 96 12.16 -7.21 -14.32
N GLY A 97 11.93 -5.93 -14.03
CA GLY A 97 10.58 -5.34 -14.03
C GLY A 97 9.79 -5.47 -12.73
N GLN A 98 10.45 -5.87 -11.63
CA GLN A 98 9.88 -5.82 -10.28
C GLN A 98 9.72 -4.36 -9.82
N ASN A 99 8.56 -4.01 -9.26
CA ASN A 99 8.36 -2.73 -8.59
C ASN A 99 8.43 -2.92 -7.08
N VAL A 100 9.17 -2.05 -6.38
CA VAL A 100 9.29 -2.05 -4.92
C VAL A 100 8.86 -0.69 -4.39
N TYR A 101 7.94 -0.71 -3.44
CA TYR A 101 7.43 0.46 -2.75
C TYR A 101 7.77 0.34 -1.27
N LYS A 102 8.38 1.35 -0.69
CA LYS A 102 8.72 1.39 0.75
C LYS A 102 7.96 2.52 1.41
N ALA A 103 7.40 2.27 2.58
CA ALA A 103 6.75 3.27 3.41
C ALA A 103 7.18 3.13 4.86
N GLU A 104 7.38 4.24 5.53
CA GLU A 104 7.89 4.28 6.91
C GLU A 104 7.13 5.33 7.73
N LYS A 105 6.78 5.00 8.97
CA LYS A 105 6.10 5.91 9.89
C LYS A 105 6.67 5.73 11.29
N ASN A 106 6.99 6.83 11.93
CA ASN A 106 7.29 6.88 13.35
C ASN A 106 6.18 7.66 14.05
N ASP A 107 5.32 6.97 14.79
CA ASP A 107 4.18 7.60 15.48
C ASP A 107 4.52 8.12 16.88
N LEU A 108 5.60 7.60 17.48
CA LEU A 108 5.99 7.92 18.84
C LEU A 108 7.49 8.19 18.89
N ALA A 109 7.88 9.45 18.73
CA ALA A 109 9.29 9.85 18.72
C ALA A 109 10.05 9.47 20.02
N VAL A 110 9.33 9.32 21.14
CA VAL A 110 9.92 8.97 22.45
C VAL A 110 9.92 7.46 22.70
N ASP A 111 8.89 6.72 22.25
CA ASP A 111 8.76 5.27 22.47
C ASP A 111 9.21 4.42 21.28
N GLY A 112 9.59 5.07 20.17
CA GLY A 112 10.11 4.44 18.96
C GLY A 112 9.12 3.49 18.31
N TYR A 113 7.84 3.90 18.17
CA TYR A 113 6.88 3.11 17.39
C TYR A 113 7.12 3.34 15.89
N ASP A 114 7.97 2.50 15.32
CA ASP A 114 8.34 2.53 13.91
C ASP A 114 7.58 1.43 13.15
N VAL A 115 6.94 1.81 12.05
CA VAL A 115 6.29 0.90 11.11
C VAL A 115 6.97 1.07 9.75
N SER A 116 7.51 -0.02 9.22
CA SER A 116 8.03 -0.11 7.85
C SER A 116 7.18 -1.10 7.06
N ILE A 117 6.74 -0.69 5.87
CA ILE A 117 5.96 -1.50 4.94
C ILE A 117 6.71 -1.53 3.61
N THR A 118 7.06 -2.73 3.15
CA THR A 118 7.66 -2.94 1.83
C THR A 118 6.71 -3.76 0.97
N VAL A 119 6.29 -3.21 -0.16
CA VAL A 119 5.45 -3.89 -1.16
C VAL A 119 6.31 -4.20 -2.37
N SER A 120 6.43 -5.48 -2.70
CA SER A 120 7.10 -5.96 -3.91
C SER A 120 6.07 -6.52 -4.88
N ASP A 121 5.92 -5.86 -6.02
CA ASP A 121 5.06 -6.29 -7.12
C ASP A 121 5.89 -6.94 -8.24
N MET A 122 5.61 -8.21 -8.48
CA MET A 122 6.27 -9.09 -9.43
C MET A 122 5.37 -9.44 -10.62
N THR A 123 4.22 -8.79 -10.78
CA THR A 123 3.22 -9.08 -11.84
C THR A 123 3.82 -9.00 -13.25
N HIS A 124 4.79 -8.11 -13.45
CA HIS A 124 5.47 -7.89 -14.74
C HIS A 124 6.91 -8.41 -14.78
N LEU A 125 7.25 -9.38 -13.92
CA LEU A 125 8.60 -9.93 -13.85
C LEU A 125 8.94 -10.71 -15.14
N VAL A 126 9.99 -10.28 -15.85
CA VAL A 126 10.45 -10.94 -17.09
C VAL A 126 11.55 -11.95 -16.87
N CYS A 127 12.21 -11.92 -15.72
CA CYS A 127 13.26 -12.89 -15.40
C CYS A 127 12.65 -14.27 -15.11
N ARG A 128 13.41 -15.32 -15.42
CA ARG A 128 12.99 -16.73 -15.38
C ARG A 128 12.85 -17.30 -13.96
N ILE A 129 12.49 -16.46 -13.00
CA ILE A 129 12.16 -16.84 -11.64
C ILE A 129 10.64 -16.88 -11.59
N ARG A 130 10.03 -18.03 -11.26
CA ARG A 130 8.59 -18.07 -11.01
C ARG A 130 8.36 -17.55 -9.60
N PRO A 131 7.86 -16.33 -9.40
CA PRO A 131 7.57 -15.87 -8.05
C PRO A 131 6.44 -16.72 -7.47
N MET A 132 6.51 -17.02 -6.17
CA MET A 132 5.46 -17.78 -5.48
C MET A 132 4.17 -16.96 -5.28
N ALA A 133 4.24 -15.63 -5.46
CA ALA A 133 3.12 -14.70 -5.37
C ALA A 133 3.32 -13.52 -6.33
N ALA A 134 2.22 -12.90 -6.77
CA ALA A 134 2.27 -11.70 -7.61
C ALA A 134 2.72 -10.47 -6.82
N THR A 135 2.22 -10.32 -5.59
CA THR A 135 2.58 -9.23 -4.69
C THR A 135 3.00 -9.79 -3.34
N ILE A 136 4.11 -9.30 -2.80
CA ILE A 136 4.61 -9.63 -1.46
C ILE A 136 4.60 -8.35 -0.62
N VAL A 137 4.05 -8.43 0.58
CA VAL A 137 4.02 -7.31 1.54
C VAL A 137 4.78 -7.72 2.79
N GLU A 138 5.83 -6.99 3.11
CA GLU A 138 6.60 -7.16 4.33
C GLU A 138 6.30 -6.01 5.28
N ILE A 139 5.98 -6.33 6.53
CA ILE A 139 5.64 -5.36 7.57
C ILE A 139 6.60 -5.57 8.72
N THR A 140 7.33 -4.52 9.10
CA THR A 140 8.12 -4.51 10.33
C THR A 140 7.56 -3.46 11.27
N LYS A 141 7.26 -3.85 12.51
CA LYS A 141 6.94 -2.95 13.61
C LYS A 141 8.02 -3.05 14.66
N LYS A 142 8.48 -1.92 15.14
CA LYS A 142 9.43 -1.81 16.25
C LYS A 142 8.82 -0.89 17.30
N TYR A 143 8.93 -1.26 18.58
CA TYR A 143 8.47 -0.43 19.70
C TYR A 143 9.16 -0.85 20.99
N PHE A 144 9.22 0.04 21.98
CA PHE A 144 9.75 -0.28 23.30
C PHE A 144 8.63 -0.75 24.25
N ASP A 145 8.69 -1.99 24.75
CA ASP A 145 7.79 -2.50 25.78
C ASP A 145 8.25 -2.00 27.15
N ARG A 146 7.56 -0.97 27.66
CA ARG A 146 7.87 -0.36 28.96
C ARG A 146 7.63 -1.28 30.16
N VAL A 147 6.76 -2.29 30.04
CA VAL A 147 6.46 -3.20 31.15
C VAL A 147 7.63 -4.16 31.35
N LYS A 148 8.23 -4.61 30.24
CA LYS A 148 9.37 -5.52 30.25
C LYS A 148 10.72 -4.80 30.17
N GLY A 149 10.72 -3.52 29.79
CA GLY A 149 11.92 -2.73 29.60
C GLY A 149 12.76 -3.16 28.39
N GLU A 150 12.14 -3.73 27.35
CA GLU A 150 12.83 -4.29 26.18
C GLU A 150 12.31 -3.73 24.86
N GLU A 151 13.17 -3.67 23.86
CA GLU A 151 12.75 -3.37 22.48
C GLU A 151 12.13 -4.62 21.85
N VAL A 152 10.94 -4.46 21.27
CA VAL A 152 10.21 -5.52 20.61
C VAL A 152 10.17 -5.23 19.10
N VAL A 153 10.62 -6.21 18.32
CA VAL A 153 10.54 -6.19 16.86
C VAL A 153 9.59 -7.28 16.39
N ARG A 154 8.66 -6.90 15.50
CA ARG A 154 7.58 -7.72 14.98
C ARG A 154 7.60 -7.65 13.45
N GLN A 155 7.70 -8.80 12.78
CA GLN A 155 7.84 -8.88 11.33
C GLN A 155 6.80 -9.81 10.71
N GLY A 156 6.01 -9.32 9.76
CA GLY A 156 5.04 -10.14 9.01
C GLY A 156 5.38 -10.17 7.53
N ARG A 157 5.10 -11.30 6.87
CA ARG A 157 5.13 -11.40 5.40
C ARG A 157 3.78 -11.90 4.89
N LEU A 158 3.16 -11.12 4.01
CA LEU A 158 1.84 -11.36 3.45
C LEU A 158 1.97 -11.56 1.93
N PHE A 159 1.11 -12.41 1.37
CA PHE A 159 1.07 -12.68 -0.06
C PHE A 159 -0.28 -12.25 -0.62
N ALA A 160 -0.24 -11.38 -1.63
CA ALA A 160 -1.42 -10.78 -2.23
C ALA A 160 -1.51 -11.08 -3.72
N HIS A 161 -2.72 -10.93 -4.24
CA HIS A 161 -3.01 -10.95 -5.67
C HIS A 161 -2.24 -9.85 -6.42
N PRO A 162 -2.21 -9.88 -7.77
CA PRO A 162 -1.67 -8.77 -8.54
C PRO A 162 -2.31 -7.44 -8.16
N LEU A 163 -1.50 -6.39 -8.08
CA LEU A 163 -2.02 -5.03 -7.91
C LEU A 163 -2.89 -4.67 -9.12
N HIS A 164 -4.14 -4.31 -8.86
CA HIS A 164 -5.06 -3.81 -9.88
C HIS A 164 -5.29 -2.32 -9.68
N VAL A 165 -5.53 -1.59 -10.77
CA VAL A 165 -5.88 -0.18 -10.71
C VAL A 165 -7.27 -0.06 -10.14
N ASP A 166 -7.41 0.72 -9.06
CA ASP A 166 -8.73 0.99 -8.51
C ASP A 166 -9.50 1.83 -9.52
N ALA A 167 -10.81 1.59 -9.64
CA ALA A 167 -11.66 2.39 -10.52
C ALA A 167 -11.46 3.89 -10.20
N PRO A 168 -11.34 4.76 -11.22
CA PRO A 168 -11.21 6.19 -10.97
C PRO A 168 -12.42 6.63 -10.14
N MET A 169 -12.17 7.32 -9.01
CA MET A 169 -13.23 8.01 -8.30
C MET A 169 -13.78 9.07 -9.26
N ILE A 170 -14.97 8.85 -9.80
CA ILE A 170 -15.71 9.86 -10.54
C ILE A 170 -16.09 10.93 -9.50
N PRO A 171 -15.60 12.18 -9.64
CA PRO A 171 -15.91 13.25 -8.70
C PRO A 171 -17.39 13.61 -8.69
#